data_AF-A0A7C9GRF9-F1
#
_entry.id   AF-A0A7C9GRF9-F1
#
_cell.length_a   1.000
_cell.length_b   1.000
_cell.length_c   1.000
_cell.angle_alpha   90.00
_cell.angle_beta   90.00
_cell.angle_gamma   90.00
#
_symmetry.space_group_name_H-M   'P 1'
#
loop_
_entity.id
_entity.type
_entity.pdbx_description
1 polymer ?
#
loop_
_entity_poly.entity_id
_entity_poly.type
_entity_poly.pdbx_seq_one_letter_code
_entity_poly.pdbx_strand_id
1 'polypeptide(L)'
;MAAIDKAGAAERMVISAIMMAERGEDPLAIHVVAASALSILRDLIDKAGQDYVDQVLRIGAFTVASARVNGEPVMLPTNPGMDALVERVACGIKVGEVTNASDLIIGLTAAERRQLLNYIIQPYNFLKHADRDPLATLDDSDIDPHGAIAHALTALGMVSPGKSLPDEIKPYLVRHHLSVPD
;
A
#
# COMPACT_ATOMS: atom_id res chain seq x y z
N MET A 1 -8.97 -20.60 24.45
CA MET A 1 -8.08 -19.54 23.92
C MET A 1 -8.58 -19.15 22.56
N ALA A 2 -8.73 -17.87 22.26
CA ALA A 2 -9.09 -17.42 20.92
C ALA A 2 -7.88 -17.65 19.98
N ALA A 3 -8.10 -18.33 18.85
CA ALA A 3 -7.09 -18.46 17.81
C ALA A 3 -7.02 -17.15 17.01
N ILE A 4 -5.82 -16.75 16.61
CA ILE A 4 -5.59 -15.61 15.71
C ILE A 4 -5.07 -16.13 14.38
N ASP A 5 -5.72 -15.78 13.29
CA ASP A 5 -5.23 -16.07 11.96
C ASP A 5 -4.22 -15.00 11.49
N LYS A 6 -3.57 -15.23 10.36
CA LYS A 6 -2.53 -14.33 9.85
C LYS A 6 -3.06 -12.95 9.48
N ALA A 7 -4.26 -12.88 8.91
CA ALA A 7 -4.88 -11.61 8.52
C ALA A 7 -5.27 -10.78 9.76
N GLY A 8 -5.87 -11.41 10.77
CA GLY A 8 -6.17 -10.79 12.05
C GLY A 8 -4.93 -10.39 12.84
N ALA A 9 -3.83 -11.15 12.74
CA ALA A 9 -2.55 -10.74 13.30
C ALA A 9 -2.02 -9.46 12.63
N ALA A 10 -2.05 -9.40 11.29
CA ALA A 10 -1.63 -8.22 10.54
C ALA A 10 -2.53 -7.01 10.83
N GLU A 11 -3.86 -7.19 10.90
CA GLU A 11 -4.81 -6.14 11.28
C GLU A 11 -4.45 -5.49 12.63
N ARG A 12 -4.15 -6.31 13.65
CA ARG A 12 -3.71 -5.82 14.96
C ARG A 12 -2.39 -5.04 14.89
N MET A 13 -1.46 -5.46 14.04
CA MET A 13 -0.21 -4.75 13.82
C MET A 13 -0.43 -3.41 13.14
N VAL A 14 -1.31 -3.32 12.14
CA VAL A 14 -1.69 -2.06 11.50
C VAL A 14 -2.31 -1.10 12.51
N ILE A 15 -3.26 -1.57 13.33
CA ILE A 15 -3.87 -0.77 14.40
C ILE A 15 -2.80 -0.28 15.39
N SER A 16 -1.87 -1.15 15.78
CA SER A 16 -0.78 -0.78 16.70
C SER A 16 0.11 0.30 16.10
N ALA A 17 0.52 0.17 14.84
CA ALA A 17 1.33 1.17 14.15
C ALA A 17 0.61 2.53 14.07
N ILE A 18 -0.69 2.53 13.77
CA ILE A 18 -1.52 3.76 13.80
C ILE A 18 -1.50 4.38 15.19
N MET A 19 -1.79 3.59 16.24
CA MET A 19 -1.79 4.11 17.61
C MET A 19 -0.42 4.67 18.04
N MET A 20 0.67 4.03 17.63
CA MET A 20 2.03 4.52 17.88
C MET A 20 2.27 5.86 17.18
N ALA A 21 1.84 5.99 15.91
CA ALA A 21 1.91 7.24 15.16
C ALA A 21 1.10 8.36 15.82
N GLU A 22 -0.11 8.07 16.28
CA GLU A 22 -0.97 9.03 16.98
C GLU A 22 -0.36 9.54 18.30
N ARG A 23 0.41 8.69 18.98
CA ARG A 23 1.14 9.06 20.20
C ARG A 23 2.46 9.77 19.94
N GLY A 24 2.86 9.93 18.67
CA GLY A 24 4.15 10.51 18.30
C GLY A 24 5.33 9.66 18.76
N GLU A 25 5.18 8.32 18.73
CA GLU A 25 6.27 7.41 19.05
C GLU A 25 7.37 7.42 17.99
N ASP A 26 8.43 6.65 18.24
CA ASP A 26 9.59 6.55 17.36
C ASP A 26 9.22 6.14 15.92
N PRO A 27 9.60 6.93 14.89
CA PRO A 27 9.27 6.65 13.49
C PRO A 27 9.77 5.30 12.99
N LEU A 28 10.96 4.86 13.42
CA LEU A 28 11.51 3.57 13.02
C LEU A 28 10.64 2.43 13.57
N ALA A 29 10.27 2.49 14.84
CA ALA A 29 9.40 1.51 15.47
C ALA A 29 8.03 1.43 14.78
N ILE A 30 7.41 2.57 14.47
CA ILE A 30 6.13 2.63 13.75
C ILE A 30 6.27 1.98 12.37
N HIS A 31 7.30 2.39 11.61
CA HIS A 31 7.56 1.88 10.27
C HIS A 31 7.73 0.37 10.28
N VAL A 32 8.52 -0.17 11.21
CA VAL A 32 8.82 -1.61 11.29
C VAL A 32 7.57 -2.43 11.61
N VAL A 33 6.71 -1.95 12.52
CA VAL A 33 5.44 -2.63 12.84
C VAL A 33 4.52 -2.65 11.62
N ALA A 34 4.38 -1.51 10.92
CA ALA A 34 3.56 -1.42 9.72
C ALA A 34 4.11 -2.26 8.55
N ALA A 35 5.41 -2.19 8.28
CA ALA A 35 6.08 -2.96 7.24
C ALA A 35 6.03 -4.47 7.51
N SER A 36 6.07 -4.88 8.77
CA SER A 36 5.88 -6.28 9.16
C SER A 36 4.46 -6.76 8.86
N ALA A 37 3.44 -5.92 9.13
CA ALA A 37 2.06 -6.22 8.75
C ALA A 37 1.90 -6.34 7.22
N LEU A 38 2.49 -5.39 6.47
CA LEU A 38 2.52 -5.41 5.01
C LEU A 38 3.19 -6.69 4.48
N SER A 39 4.30 -7.13 5.07
CA SER A 39 4.96 -8.37 4.65
C SER A 39 4.05 -9.58 4.78
N ILE A 40 3.33 -9.71 5.91
CA ILE A 40 2.38 -10.82 6.12
C ILE A 40 1.26 -10.77 5.08
N LEU A 41 0.67 -9.59 4.85
CA LEU A 41 -0.45 -9.42 3.94
C LEU A 41 -0.04 -9.67 2.49
N ARG A 42 1.16 -9.24 2.09
CA ARG A 42 1.73 -9.53 0.77
C ARG A 42 1.94 -11.01 0.55
N ASP A 43 2.42 -11.74 1.55
CA ASP A 43 2.59 -13.19 1.45
C ASP A 43 1.23 -13.89 1.28
N LEU A 44 0.16 -13.38 1.91
CA LEU A 44 -1.19 -13.89 1.70
C LEU A 44 -1.72 -13.61 0.29
N ILE A 45 -1.47 -12.40 -0.22
CA ILE A 45 -1.83 -11.99 -1.60
C ILE A 45 -1.10 -12.89 -2.63
N ASP A 46 0.20 -13.09 -2.45
CA ASP A 46 1.01 -13.99 -3.29
C ASP A 46 0.49 -15.43 -3.26
N LYS A 47 0.12 -15.93 -2.07
CA LYS A 47 -0.47 -17.27 -1.95
C LYS A 47 -1.83 -17.41 -2.62
N ALA A 48 -2.55 -16.31 -2.83
CA ALA A 48 -3.79 -16.29 -3.61
C ALA A 48 -3.54 -16.22 -5.13
N GLY A 49 -2.28 -16.20 -5.60
CA GLY A 49 -1.92 -16.13 -7.01
C GLY A 49 -1.95 -14.71 -7.58
N GLN A 50 -1.89 -13.69 -6.72
CA GLN A 50 -1.87 -12.28 -7.10
C GLN A 50 -0.56 -11.62 -6.67
N ASP A 51 -0.19 -10.52 -7.31
CA ASP A 51 0.94 -9.69 -6.88
C ASP A 51 0.43 -8.36 -6.31
N TYR A 52 0.93 -8.00 -5.13
CA TYR A 52 0.51 -6.78 -4.44
C TYR A 52 0.83 -5.51 -5.24
N VAL A 53 2.02 -5.42 -5.84
CA VAL A 53 2.44 -4.24 -6.61
C VAL A 53 1.54 -4.11 -7.84
N ASP A 54 1.29 -5.21 -8.53
CA ASP A 54 0.40 -5.21 -9.69
C ASP A 54 -1.01 -4.74 -9.29
N GLN A 55 -1.54 -5.21 -8.16
CA GLN A 55 -2.85 -4.74 -7.68
C GLN A 55 -2.88 -3.26 -7.32
N VAL A 56 -1.87 -2.75 -6.61
CA VAL A 56 -1.77 -1.31 -6.29
C VAL A 56 -1.73 -0.48 -7.57
N LEU A 57 -0.92 -0.88 -8.56
CA LEU A 57 -0.80 -0.17 -9.83
C LEU A 57 -2.09 -0.22 -10.63
N ARG A 58 -2.77 -1.37 -10.69
CA ARG A 58 -4.06 -1.51 -11.38
C ARG A 58 -5.13 -0.62 -10.76
N ILE A 59 -5.32 -0.71 -9.45
CA ILE A 59 -6.32 0.08 -8.73
C ILE A 59 -5.98 1.56 -8.87
N GLY A 60 -4.75 1.97 -8.59
CA GLY A 60 -4.33 3.36 -8.69
C GLY A 60 -4.52 3.94 -10.10
N ALA A 61 -4.06 3.25 -11.14
CA ALA A 61 -4.22 3.71 -12.51
C ALA A 61 -5.71 3.82 -12.92
N PHE A 62 -6.53 2.82 -12.57
CA PHE A 62 -7.95 2.81 -12.89
C PHE A 62 -8.71 3.92 -12.15
N THR A 63 -8.48 4.08 -10.84
CA THR A 63 -9.12 5.12 -10.02
C THR A 63 -8.81 6.51 -10.56
N VAL A 64 -7.54 6.78 -10.87
CA VAL A 64 -7.11 8.08 -11.38
C VAL A 64 -7.66 8.34 -12.78
N ALA A 65 -7.63 7.34 -13.66
CA ALA A 65 -8.21 7.47 -15.00
C ALA A 65 -9.72 7.69 -14.96
N SER A 66 -10.44 6.98 -14.08
CA SER A 66 -11.89 7.14 -13.89
C SER A 66 -12.23 8.55 -13.41
N ALA A 67 -11.50 9.05 -12.41
CA ALA A 67 -11.64 10.43 -11.93
C ALA A 67 -11.45 11.44 -13.06
N ARG A 68 -10.41 11.27 -13.90
CA ARG A 68 -10.19 12.15 -15.07
C ARG A 68 -11.33 12.08 -16.09
N VAL A 69 -11.87 10.89 -16.37
CA VAL A 69 -13.00 10.72 -17.29
C VAL A 69 -14.25 11.44 -16.74
N ASN A 70 -14.45 11.42 -15.42
CA ASN A 70 -15.57 12.06 -14.74
C ASN A 70 -15.36 13.57 -14.48
N GLY A 71 -14.18 14.13 -14.78
CA GLY A 71 -13.84 15.52 -14.48
C GLY A 71 -13.61 15.79 -12.98
N GLU A 72 -13.32 14.75 -12.19
CA GLU A 72 -13.01 14.85 -10.77
C GLU A 72 -11.55 15.30 -10.57
N PRO A 73 -11.28 16.13 -9.55
CA PRO A 73 -9.93 16.59 -9.26
C PRO A 73 -9.04 15.42 -8.81
N VAL A 74 -7.92 15.23 -9.51
CA VAL A 74 -6.88 14.26 -9.12
C VAL A 74 -5.76 15.01 -8.41
N MET A 75 -5.57 14.72 -7.12
CA MET A 75 -4.43 15.22 -6.35
C MET A 75 -3.31 14.17 -6.32
N LEU A 76 -2.58 14.03 -7.42
CA LEU A 76 -1.36 13.23 -7.47
C LEU A 76 -0.22 14.02 -8.12
N PRO A 77 1.03 13.83 -7.66
CA PRO A 77 2.19 14.36 -8.34
C PRO A 77 2.18 13.90 -9.80
N THR A 78 2.32 14.85 -10.73
CA THR A 78 2.39 14.54 -12.15
C THR A 78 3.78 14.04 -12.51
N ASN A 79 3.82 12.93 -13.25
CA ASN A 79 5.02 12.39 -13.87
C ASN A 79 4.63 12.07 -15.31
N PRO A 80 5.38 12.51 -16.34
CA PRO A 80 5.05 12.25 -17.74
C PRO A 80 4.73 10.79 -18.07
N GLY A 81 5.44 9.83 -17.45
CA GLY A 81 5.19 8.41 -17.61
C GLY A 81 3.87 7.96 -16.99
N MET A 82 3.56 8.44 -15.79
CA MET A 82 2.29 8.15 -15.12
C MET A 82 1.12 8.85 -15.82
N ASP A 83 1.30 10.08 -16.30
CA ASP A 83 0.29 10.82 -17.05
C ASP A 83 -0.06 10.12 -18.36
N ALA A 84 0.95 9.62 -19.09
CA ALA A 84 0.73 8.86 -20.31
C ALA A 84 0.03 7.51 -20.05
N LEU A 85 0.36 6.85 -18.94
CA LEU A 85 -0.34 5.62 -18.53
C LEU A 85 -1.81 5.91 -18.20
N VAL A 86 -2.06 6.92 -17.35
CA VAL A 86 -3.41 7.33 -16.96
C VAL A 86 -4.24 7.73 -18.17
N GLU A 87 -3.68 8.50 -19.10
CA GLU A 87 -4.40 8.91 -20.32
C GLU A 87 -4.78 7.70 -21.18
N ARG A 88 -3.88 6.71 -21.31
CA ARG A 88 -4.17 5.47 -22.03
C ARG A 88 -5.32 4.70 -21.41
N VAL A 89 -5.32 4.58 -20.08
CA VAL A 89 -6.42 3.91 -19.35
C VAL A 89 -7.72 4.72 -19.50
N ALA A 90 -7.66 6.05 -19.40
CA ALA A 90 -8.83 6.93 -19.56
C ALA A 90 -9.45 6.82 -20.97
N CYS A 91 -8.62 6.74 -22.01
CA CYS A 91 -9.08 6.46 -23.37
C CYS A 91 -9.81 5.10 -23.45
N GLY A 92 -9.22 4.05 -22.88
CA GLY A 92 -9.82 2.72 -22.81
C GLY A 92 -11.17 2.70 -22.08
N ILE A 93 -11.30 3.48 -21.00
CA ILE A 93 -12.57 3.65 -20.27
C ILE A 93 -13.62 4.34 -21.16
N LYS A 94 -13.26 5.44 -21.84
CA LYS A 94 -14.19 6.20 -22.70
C LYS A 94 -14.77 5.36 -23.84
N VAL A 95 -14.00 4.42 -24.38
CA VAL A 95 -14.44 3.54 -25.48
C VAL A 95 -15.02 2.21 -24.98
N GLY A 96 -15.07 1.97 -23.67
CA GLY A 96 -15.64 0.78 -23.06
C GLY A 96 -14.74 -0.47 -23.07
N GLU A 97 -13.47 -0.34 -23.44
CA GLU A 97 -12.49 -1.44 -23.42
C GLU A 97 -11.97 -1.75 -22.01
N VAL A 98 -12.02 -0.76 -21.12
CA VAL A 98 -11.64 -0.89 -19.71
C VAL A 98 -12.83 -0.52 -18.86
N THR A 99 -13.36 -1.47 -18.11
CA THR A 99 -14.56 -1.31 -17.26
C THR A 99 -14.22 -1.40 -15.78
N ASN A 100 -13.11 -2.06 -15.45
CA ASN A 100 -12.67 -2.27 -14.08
C ASN A 100 -11.14 -2.38 -14.00
N ALA A 101 -10.58 -2.23 -12.80
CA ALA A 101 -9.12 -2.29 -12.59
C ALA A 101 -8.50 -3.64 -12.97
N SER A 102 -9.26 -4.74 -12.95
CA SER A 102 -8.75 -6.08 -13.28
C SER A 102 -8.55 -6.30 -14.78
N ASP A 103 -9.13 -5.44 -15.63
CA ASP A 103 -8.91 -5.44 -17.08
C ASP A 103 -7.47 -5.02 -17.45
N LEU A 104 -6.74 -4.39 -16.52
CA LEU A 104 -5.40 -3.86 -16.76
C LEU A 104 -4.32 -4.94 -16.57
N ILE A 105 -3.45 -5.09 -17.56
CA ILE A 105 -2.30 -6.01 -17.51
C ILE A 105 -1.02 -5.23 -17.16
N ILE A 106 -0.31 -5.68 -16.12
CA ILE A 106 0.94 -5.05 -15.67
C ILE A 106 2.13 -5.84 -16.23
N GLY A 107 2.89 -5.18 -17.10
CA GLY A 107 4.03 -5.75 -17.82
C GLY A 107 5.39 -5.57 -17.13
N LEU A 108 5.43 -5.40 -15.81
CA LEU A 108 6.68 -5.22 -15.08
C LEU A 108 7.46 -6.55 -14.98
N THR A 109 8.76 -6.44 -14.78
CA THR A 109 9.66 -7.54 -14.39
C THR A 109 9.63 -7.76 -12.87
N ALA A 110 10.18 -8.88 -12.40
CA ALA A 110 10.32 -9.14 -10.96
C ALA A 110 11.24 -8.10 -10.27
N ALA A 111 12.28 -7.63 -10.97
CA ALA A 111 13.20 -6.62 -10.46
C ALA A 111 12.51 -5.27 -10.28
N GLU A 112 11.71 -4.83 -11.27
CA GLU A 112 10.96 -3.58 -11.19
C GLU A 112 9.91 -3.60 -10.07
N ARG A 113 9.17 -4.71 -9.91
CA ARG A 113 8.23 -4.87 -8.78
C ARG A 113 8.95 -4.75 -7.44
N ARG A 114 10.11 -5.39 -7.31
CA ARG A 114 10.91 -5.30 -6.08
C ARG A 114 11.37 -3.88 -5.82
N GLN A 115 11.79 -3.15 -6.86
CA GLN A 115 12.23 -1.77 -6.75
C GLN A 115 11.10 -0.85 -6.26
N LEU A 116 9.89 -1.03 -6.79
CA LEU A 116 8.71 -0.25 -6.36
C LEU A 116 8.34 -0.45 -4.89
N LEU A 117 8.71 -1.59 -4.30
CA LEU A 117 8.49 -1.86 -2.88
C LEU A 117 9.63 -1.41 -1.99
N ASN A 118 10.82 -1.18 -2.56
CA ASN A 118 12.05 -1.09 -1.80
C ASN A 118 12.00 0.04 -0.76
N TYR A 119 11.46 1.20 -1.12
CA TYR A 119 11.38 2.35 -0.21
C TYR A 119 10.54 2.08 1.05
N ILE A 120 9.60 1.13 1.01
CA ILE A 120 8.78 0.76 2.18
C ILE A 120 9.34 -0.44 2.93
N ILE A 121 9.99 -1.38 2.26
CA ILE A 121 10.50 -2.58 2.93
C ILE A 121 11.94 -2.44 3.39
N GLN A 122 12.68 -1.43 2.92
CA GLN A 122 14.09 -1.27 3.24
C GLN A 122 14.32 -1.10 4.75
N PRO A 123 13.64 -0.21 5.50
CA PRO A 123 13.89 -0.09 6.95
C PRO A 123 13.61 -1.38 7.72
N TYR A 124 12.56 -2.11 7.35
CA TYR A 124 12.28 -3.43 7.91
C TYR A 124 13.40 -4.44 7.58
N ASN A 125 13.85 -4.49 6.33
CA ASN A 125 14.90 -5.40 5.89
C ASN A 125 16.26 -5.08 6.51
N PHE A 126 16.56 -3.80 6.71
CA PHE A 126 17.76 -3.33 7.40
C PHE A 126 17.87 -3.97 8.80
N LEU A 127 16.79 -3.93 9.59
CA LEU A 127 16.78 -4.57 10.91
C LEU A 127 16.75 -6.11 10.82
N LYS A 128 15.98 -6.67 9.89
CA LYS A 128 15.86 -8.12 9.69
C LYS A 128 17.18 -8.78 9.33
N HIS A 129 18.08 -8.06 8.66
CA HIS A 129 19.34 -8.59 8.14
C HIS A 129 20.58 -8.17 8.93
N ALA A 130 20.42 -7.68 10.15
CA ALA A 130 21.52 -7.33 11.05
C ALA A 130 22.57 -8.45 11.26
N ASP A 131 22.22 -9.72 10.99
CA ASP A 131 23.16 -10.86 10.98
C ASP A 131 24.16 -10.83 9.80
N ARG A 132 23.74 -10.26 8.66
CA ARG A 132 24.50 -10.21 7.41
C ARG A 132 25.31 -8.94 7.27
N ASP A 133 24.82 -7.82 7.78
CA ASP A 133 25.43 -6.50 7.67
C ASP A 133 25.36 -5.71 9.00
N PRO A 134 26.00 -6.21 10.09
CA PRO A 134 25.85 -5.66 11.44
C PRO A 134 26.36 -4.23 11.63
N LEU A 135 27.10 -3.69 10.66
CA LEU A 135 27.66 -2.33 10.67
C LEU A 135 27.01 -1.43 9.63
N ALA A 136 25.97 -1.90 8.92
CA ALA A 136 25.22 -1.06 8.01
C ALA A 136 24.53 0.08 8.77
N THR A 137 24.27 1.17 8.07
CA THR A 137 23.53 2.32 8.59
C THR A 137 22.31 2.58 7.73
N LEU A 138 21.23 3.04 8.36
CA LEU A 138 20.02 3.52 7.69
C LEU A 138 19.94 5.03 7.89
N ASP A 139 19.59 5.77 6.83
CA ASP A 139 19.33 7.20 6.93
C ASP A 139 17.92 7.42 7.48
N ASP A 140 17.74 8.36 8.40
CA ASP A 140 16.41 8.68 8.96
C ASP A 140 15.42 9.13 7.87
N SER A 141 15.91 9.70 6.76
CA SER A 141 15.08 10.09 5.62
C SER A 141 14.50 8.91 4.83
N ASP A 142 15.03 7.69 5.00
CA ASP A 142 14.48 6.47 4.42
C ASP A 142 13.30 5.92 5.25
N ILE A 143 13.00 6.51 6.42
CA ILE A 143 11.96 6.04 7.33
C ILE A 143 10.65 6.78 7.05
N ASP A 144 9.74 6.11 6.33
CA ASP A 144 8.39 6.61 6.05
C ASP A 144 7.30 5.79 6.79
N PRO A 145 6.99 6.10 8.06
CA PRO A 145 6.03 5.32 8.82
C PRO A 145 4.61 5.43 8.25
N HIS A 146 4.22 6.58 7.72
CA HIS A 146 2.88 6.80 7.19
C HIS A 146 2.68 6.08 5.85
N GLY A 147 3.69 6.07 4.98
CA GLY A 147 3.69 5.25 3.78
C GLY A 147 3.58 3.77 4.10
N ALA A 148 4.36 3.27 5.08
CA ALA A 148 4.27 1.88 5.51
C ALA A 148 2.86 1.52 6.04
N ILE A 149 2.25 2.39 6.86
CA ILE A 149 0.87 2.21 7.34
C ILE A 149 -0.12 2.20 6.17
N ALA A 150 -0.03 3.16 5.25
CA ALA A 150 -0.93 3.27 4.11
C ALA A 150 -0.88 2.00 3.24
N HIS A 151 0.32 1.51 2.94
CA HIS A 151 0.49 0.29 2.17
C HIS A 151 -0.06 -0.95 2.89
N ALA A 152 0.15 -1.05 4.21
CA ALA A 152 -0.39 -2.15 5.01
C ALA A 152 -1.93 -2.12 5.04
N LEU A 153 -2.55 -0.93 5.16
CA LEU A 153 -4.00 -0.76 5.07
C LEU A 153 -4.54 -1.17 3.70
N THR A 154 -3.89 -0.74 2.62
CA THR A 154 -4.24 -1.14 1.26
C THR A 154 -4.18 -2.66 1.09
N ALA A 155 -3.11 -3.31 1.56
CA ALA A 155 -2.96 -4.76 1.50
C ALA A 155 -4.02 -5.48 2.35
N LEU A 156 -4.39 -4.92 3.50
CA LEU A 156 -5.42 -5.48 4.39
C LEU A 156 -6.79 -5.48 3.69
N GLY A 157 -7.13 -4.39 3.00
CA GLY A 157 -8.35 -4.29 2.19
C GLY A 157 -8.39 -5.32 1.05
N MET A 158 -7.25 -5.61 0.42
CA MET A 158 -7.13 -6.65 -0.62
C MET A 158 -7.35 -8.06 -0.07
N VAL A 159 -6.82 -8.36 1.12
CA VAL A 159 -6.95 -9.69 1.75
C VAL A 159 -8.35 -9.91 2.35
N SER A 160 -9.03 -8.84 2.75
CA SER A 160 -10.35 -8.89 3.41
C SER A 160 -11.40 -8.03 2.68
N PRO A 161 -11.70 -8.31 1.40
CA PRO A 161 -12.62 -7.49 0.63
C PRO A 161 -14.02 -7.47 1.25
N GLY A 162 -14.62 -6.28 1.35
CA GLY A 162 -15.96 -6.09 1.91
C GLY A 162 -16.04 -6.17 3.44
N LYS A 163 -14.94 -6.51 4.14
CA LYS A 163 -14.88 -6.39 5.60
C LYS A 163 -14.74 -4.90 5.95
N SER A 164 -15.63 -4.40 6.81
CA SER A 164 -15.49 -3.05 7.35
C SER A 164 -14.15 -2.92 8.10
N LEU A 165 -13.43 -1.83 7.84
CA LEU A 165 -12.24 -1.51 8.61
C LEU A 165 -12.64 -1.28 10.08
N PRO A 166 -11.82 -1.75 11.04
CA PRO A 166 -11.99 -1.44 12.45
C PRO A 166 -12.18 0.06 12.71
N ASP A 167 -13.05 0.42 13.65
CA ASP A 167 -13.39 1.82 13.95
C ASP A 167 -12.17 2.62 14.40
N GLU A 168 -11.18 1.95 15.00
CA GLU A 168 -9.91 2.52 15.45
C GLU A 168 -9.08 3.12 14.31
N ILE A 169 -9.30 2.69 13.07
CA ILE A 169 -8.57 3.13 11.88
C ILE A 169 -9.18 4.43 11.31
N LYS A 170 -10.48 4.67 11.52
CA LYS A 170 -11.21 5.80 10.91
C LYS A 170 -10.60 7.18 11.22
N PRO A 171 -10.22 7.51 12.47
CA PRO A 171 -9.64 8.82 12.77
C PRO A 171 -8.34 9.08 12.00
N TYR A 172 -7.51 8.04 11.85
CA TYR A 172 -6.28 8.12 11.06
C TYR A 172 -6.57 8.39 9.59
N LEU A 173 -7.52 7.67 8.98
CA LEU A 173 -7.90 7.88 7.58
C LEU A 173 -8.40 9.31 7.33
N VAL A 174 -9.24 9.84 8.21
CA VAL A 174 -9.77 11.21 8.09
C VAL A 174 -8.64 12.23 8.18
N ARG A 175 -7.75 12.11 9.17
CA ARG A 175 -6.66 13.07 9.39
C ARG A 175 -5.66 13.10 8.23
N HIS A 176 -5.42 11.95 7.61
CA HIS A 176 -4.49 11.81 6.50
C HIS A 176 -5.16 11.93 5.12
N HIS A 177 -6.44 12.32 5.06
CA HIS A 177 -7.21 12.44 3.82
C HIS A 177 -7.23 11.16 2.97
N LEU A 178 -7.22 10.00 3.64
CA LEU A 178 -7.24 8.66 3.03
C LEU A 178 -8.66 8.05 3.00
N SER A 179 -9.68 8.78 3.42
CA SER A 179 -11.09 8.40 3.28
C SER A 179 -11.66 8.84 1.94
N VAL A 180 -12.42 7.97 1.28
CA VAL A 180 -13.30 8.38 0.16
C VAL A 180 -14.45 9.21 0.75
N PRO A 181 -14.88 10.32 0.14
CA PRO A 181 -16.10 11.00 0.55
C PRO A 181 -17.30 10.05 0.44
N ASP A 182 -18.17 10.05 1.45
CA ASP A 182 -19.46 9.36 1.43
C ASP A 182 -20.35 9.87 0.28
#